data_AF-A0A5B8BYJ5-F1
#
_entry.id   AF-A0A5B8BYJ5-F1
#
_cell.length_a   1.000
_cell.length_b   1.000
_cell.length_c   1.000
_cell.angle_alpha   90.00
_cell.angle_beta   90.00
_cell.angle_gamma   90.00
#
_symmetry.space_group_name_H-M   'P 1'
#
loop_
_entity.id
_entity.type
_entity.pdbx_description
1 polymer ?
#
loop_
_entity_poly.entity_id
_entity_poly.type
_entity_poly.pdbx_seq_one_letter_code
_entity_poly.pdbx_strand_id
1 'polypeptide(L)'
;MGSISVDQIRADGTLIQDVDTTLSPSQKVNLLLDALPGATVENYAGVRLVRFADQVLLYKQVTHLGNPWPGFKKRIQIPKEWLDVERQARADGLIPRFVGIYHYDGVTIFVDFDVETYVQRRANNSAAHVATNDLFQAQTAGQFSRVDRNGNRVSSIRADEFATYLLAGYEEKNPHIDVFDRFSDAFLDGVRIDGLTAVQEMYAADWPDRFQNEWAGFYVEFRLSNYLTQHNLHELLAVQKEKRKGEYDYDLRFLKNGALEHYGDLKASNIAVNDSPGNDAENFFRCLSETGRFWYVIFEHETWHGRDNSNVATIAWNDWRRSAGHIGHSKVYDPLSYAGRFKEAVRFVGVKILEVNQANADKVLGHFQKDFRQPDGKPRKGKVMIKKKDIDNFLIYTKSLEVSKVM
;
A
#
# COMPACT_ATOMS: atom_id res chain seq x y z
N MET A 1 -35.64 -7.64 9.20
CA MET A 1 -34.54 -7.90 8.26
C MET A 1 -33.26 -7.67 9.02
N GLY A 2 -32.40 -8.68 9.15
CA GLY A 2 -31.17 -8.58 9.94
C GLY A 2 -30.27 -7.49 9.38
N SER A 3 -29.79 -6.61 10.25
CA SER A 3 -28.78 -5.61 9.93
C SER A 3 -27.50 -6.31 9.45
N ILE A 4 -27.00 -5.92 8.27
CA ILE A 4 -25.76 -6.47 7.74
C ILE A 4 -24.62 -6.05 8.66
N SER A 5 -23.86 -7.04 9.14
CA SER A 5 -22.63 -6.80 9.90
C SER A 5 -21.52 -6.35 8.96
N VAL A 6 -20.83 -5.28 9.33
CA VAL A 6 -19.78 -4.65 8.55
C VAL A 6 -18.60 -4.28 9.45
N ASP A 7 -17.45 -4.04 8.83
CA ASP A 7 -16.24 -3.58 9.51
C ASP A 7 -16.50 -2.19 10.13
N GLN A 8 -16.24 -2.04 11.44
CA GLN A 8 -16.30 -0.79 12.19
C GLN A 8 -15.01 -0.56 12.97
N ILE A 9 -14.68 0.70 13.25
CA ILE A 9 -13.46 1.12 13.94
C ILE A 9 -13.83 1.80 15.26
N ARG A 10 -13.20 1.36 16.35
CA ARG A 10 -13.30 1.98 17.67
C ARG A 10 -12.22 3.05 17.89
N ALA A 11 -12.36 3.81 18.97
CA ALA A 11 -11.46 4.91 19.30
C ALA A 11 -10.00 4.46 19.48
N ASP A 12 -9.77 3.24 19.96
CA ASP A 12 -8.45 2.61 20.10
C ASP A 12 -7.90 2.05 18.77
N GLY A 13 -8.61 2.24 17.65
CA GLY A 13 -8.25 1.71 16.34
C GLY A 13 -8.59 0.23 16.16
N THR A 14 -9.24 -0.43 17.12
CA THR A 14 -9.65 -1.83 16.97
C THR A 14 -10.73 -1.98 15.90
N LEU A 15 -10.57 -3.00 15.05
CA LEU A 15 -11.56 -3.37 14.05
C LEU A 15 -12.52 -4.40 14.64
N ILE A 16 -13.82 -4.14 14.52
CA ILE A 16 -14.88 -5.07 14.91
C ILE A 16 -15.89 -5.26 13.78
N GLN A 17 -16.73 -6.28 13.92
CA GLN A 17 -17.88 -6.53 13.06
C GLN A 17 -19.15 -6.09 13.81
N ASP A 18 -19.83 -5.07 13.29
CA ASP A 18 -21.10 -4.60 13.85
C ASP A 18 -21.97 -3.95 12.77
N VAL A 19 -23.18 -3.55 13.12
CA VAL A 19 -24.16 -2.95 12.21
C VAL A 19 -23.73 -1.57 11.74
N ASP A 20 -24.14 -1.21 10.53
CA ASP A 20 -23.94 0.15 10.04
C ASP A 20 -24.85 1.14 10.77
N THR A 21 -24.35 2.35 11.03
CA THR A 21 -25.09 3.38 11.77
C THR A 21 -25.84 4.30 10.81
N THR A 22 -26.85 5.03 11.28
CA THR A 22 -27.51 6.08 10.50
C THR A 22 -27.53 7.36 11.31
N LEU A 23 -26.94 8.41 10.75
CA LEU A 23 -26.98 9.75 11.30
C LEU A 23 -28.18 10.52 10.75
N SER A 24 -28.86 11.24 11.64
CA SER A 24 -29.86 12.23 11.26
C SER A 24 -29.19 13.42 10.53
N PRO A 25 -29.94 14.24 9.79
CA PRO A 25 -29.41 15.47 9.19
C PRO A 25 -28.79 16.43 10.21
N SER A 26 -29.36 16.56 11.41
CA SER A 26 -28.81 17.44 12.45
C SER A 26 -27.53 16.88 13.06
N GLN A 27 -27.43 15.57 13.27
CA GLN A 27 -26.19 14.95 13.76
C GLN A 27 -25.02 15.17 12.80
N LYS A 28 -25.24 15.04 11.48
CA LYS A 28 -24.21 15.30 10.46
C LYS A 28 -23.69 16.73 10.53
N VAL A 29 -24.60 17.70 10.67
CA VAL A 29 -24.25 19.12 10.80
C VAL A 29 -23.46 19.35 12.08
N ASN A 30 -23.94 18.84 13.22
CA ASN A 30 -23.27 19.06 14.50
C ASN A 30 -21.84 18.51 14.48
N LEU A 31 -21.63 17.28 13.98
CA LEU A 31 -20.29 16.71 13.86
C LEU A 31 -19.34 17.60 13.03
N LEU A 32 -19.83 18.18 11.93
CA LEU A 32 -19.03 19.10 11.11
C LEU A 32 -18.73 20.42 11.84
N LEU A 33 -19.72 21.02 12.50
CA LEU A 33 -19.55 22.28 13.21
C LEU A 33 -18.63 22.12 14.43
N ASP A 34 -18.71 20.99 15.14
CA ASP A 34 -17.84 20.68 16.27
C ASP A 34 -16.37 20.53 15.81
N ALA A 35 -16.15 19.96 14.62
CA ALA A 35 -14.81 19.80 14.05
C ALA A 35 -14.26 21.06 13.35
N LEU A 36 -15.12 22.03 13.03
CA LEU A 36 -14.77 23.23 12.26
C LEU A 36 -15.20 24.51 13.00
N PRO A 37 -14.42 24.99 13.97
CA PRO A 37 -14.71 26.23 14.68
C PRO A 37 -14.90 27.41 13.72
N GLY A 38 -16.05 28.07 13.78
CA GLY A 38 -16.39 29.20 12.90
C GLY A 38 -17.09 28.81 11.59
N ALA A 39 -17.34 27.52 11.35
CA ALA A 39 -18.18 27.10 10.24
C ALA A 39 -19.66 27.49 10.45
N THR A 40 -20.37 27.72 9.35
CA THR A 40 -21.79 28.09 9.34
C THR A 40 -22.58 27.14 8.44
N VAL A 41 -23.88 27.05 8.69
CA VAL A 41 -24.80 26.31 7.81
C VAL A 41 -25.49 27.31 6.90
N GLU A 42 -25.41 27.07 5.59
CA GLU A 42 -25.92 27.99 4.58
C GLU A 42 -26.77 27.25 3.55
N ASN A 43 -27.69 27.98 2.91
CA ASN A 43 -28.34 27.53 1.68
C ASN A 43 -27.63 28.21 0.52
N TYR A 44 -26.94 27.43 -0.30
CA TYR A 44 -26.16 27.92 -1.42
C TYR A 44 -26.53 27.13 -2.68
N ALA A 45 -26.84 27.83 -3.77
CA ALA A 45 -27.37 27.25 -5.00
C ALA A 45 -28.54 26.25 -4.77
N GLY A 46 -29.42 26.56 -3.81
CA GLY A 46 -30.58 25.72 -3.47
C GLY A 46 -30.27 24.47 -2.64
N VAL A 47 -29.01 24.28 -2.22
CA VAL A 47 -28.57 23.15 -1.40
C VAL A 47 -28.12 23.64 -0.03
N ARG A 48 -28.59 22.96 1.03
CA ARG A 48 -28.11 23.18 2.39
C ARG A 48 -26.73 22.55 2.55
N LEU A 49 -25.73 23.35 2.93
CA LEU A 49 -24.33 22.93 3.08
C LEU A 49 -23.67 23.55 4.31
N VAL A 50 -22.42 23.15 4.58
CA VAL A 50 -21.57 23.80 5.61
C VAL A 50 -20.54 24.68 4.92
N ARG A 51 -20.41 25.93 5.36
CA ARG A 51 -19.42 26.89 4.89
C ARG A 51 -18.30 27.00 5.92
N PHE A 52 -17.05 26.92 5.47
CA PHE A 52 -15.88 27.12 6.33
C PHE A 52 -14.80 27.85 5.53
N ALA A 53 -14.40 29.04 5.99
CA ALA A 53 -13.52 29.94 5.25
C ALA A 53 -14.00 30.16 3.80
N ASP A 54 -13.16 29.87 2.81
CA ASP A 54 -13.43 29.94 1.37
C ASP A 54 -14.05 28.65 0.79
N GLN A 55 -14.36 27.66 1.63
CA GLN A 55 -14.78 26.31 1.22
C GLN A 55 -16.27 26.05 1.42
N VAL A 56 -16.89 25.33 0.48
CA VAL A 56 -18.28 24.87 0.58
C VAL A 56 -18.31 23.33 0.69
N LEU A 57 -18.77 22.83 1.82
CA LEU A 57 -18.74 21.43 2.17
C LEU A 57 -20.10 20.81 1.88
N LEU A 58 -20.14 20.01 0.82
CA LEU A 58 -21.26 19.17 0.46
C LEU A 58 -21.07 17.81 1.12
N TYR A 59 -21.97 17.41 2.01
CA TYR A 59 -21.71 16.28 2.90
C TYR A 59 -22.77 15.17 2.85
N LYS A 60 -22.29 13.94 3.00
CA LYS A 60 -23.10 12.72 3.16
C LYS A 60 -22.46 11.81 4.20
N GLN A 61 -23.25 10.92 4.76
CA GLN A 61 -22.70 9.87 5.62
C GLN A 61 -22.02 8.81 4.76
N VAL A 62 -20.86 8.33 5.22
CA VAL A 62 -20.21 7.13 4.70
C VAL A 62 -20.97 5.92 5.22
N THR A 63 -21.51 5.11 4.31
CA THR A 63 -22.26 3.89 4.64
C THR A 63 -21.76 2.70 3.84
N HIS A 64 -22.04 1.49 4.32
CA HIS A 64 -21.86 0.26 3.55
C HIS A 64 -22.73 0.25 2.29
N LEU A 65 -22.28 -0.45 1.26
CA LEU A 65 -22.95 -0.49 -0.05
C LEU A 65 -24.15 -1.45 -0.10
N GLY A 66 -24.34 -2.29 0.91
CA GLY A 66 -25.26 -3.42 0.91
C GLY A 66 -24.69 -4.64 0.15
N ASN A 67 -25.43 -5.75 0.17
CA ASN A 67 -25.05 -6.95 -0.59
C ASN A 67 -25.03 -6.67 -2.10
N PRO A 68 -24.06 -7.19 -2.88
CA PRO A 68 -23.07 -8.22 -2.52
C PRO A 68 -21.70 -7.65 -2.08
N TRP A 69 -21.62 -6.39 -1.66
CA TRP A 69 -20.33 -5.75 -1.41
C TRP A 69 -19.70 -6.16 -0.06
N PRO A 70 -18.37 -6.34 0.00
CA PRO A 70 -17.68 -6.68 1.25
C PRO A 70 -17.89 -5.64 2.36
N GLY A 71 -17.90 -6.07 3.62
CA GLY A 71 -18.13 -5.20 4.79
C GLY A 71 -17.13 -4.04 4.91
N PHE A 72 -15.90 -4.23 4.44
CA PHE A 72 -14.86 -3.21 4.47
C PHE A 72 -15.08 -2.06 3.48
N LYS A 73 -15.93 -2.26 2.45
CA LYS A 73 -16.13 -1.28 1.37
C LYS A 73 -17.31 -0.39 1.72
N LYS A 74 -17.06 0.92 1.81
CA LYS A 74 -18.06 1.94 2.13
C LYS A 74 -18.08 3.02 1.05
N ARG A 75 -19.10 3.87 1.05
CA ARG A 75 -19.24 4.98 0.10
C ARG A 75 -20.06 6.14 0.65
N ILE A 76 -19.97 7.28 -0.02
CA ILE A 76 -21.07 8.26 -0.08
C ILE A 76 -21.82 8.10 -1.40
N GLN A 77 -23.09 8.51 -1.43
CA GLN A 77 -23.81 8.74 -2.69
C GLN A 77 -23.75 10.23 -3.05
N ILE A 78 -23.21 10.56 -4.21
CA ILE A 78 -23.08 11.93 -4.71
C ILE A 78 -24.35 12.31 -5.49
N PRO A 79 -25.18 13.22 -4.98
CA PRO A 79 -26.36 13.71 -5.69
C PRO A 79 -25.99 14.55 -6.92
N LYS A 80 -26.90 14.63 -7.91
CA LYS A 80 -26.63 15.37 -9.15
C LYS A 80 -26.52 16.87 -8.89
N GLU A 81 -27.33 17.39 -7.97
CA GLU A 81 -27.34 18.79 -7.58
C GLU A 81 -25.99 19.28 -7.01
N TRP A 82 -25.16 18.38 -6.49
CA TRP A 82 -23.81 18.74 -6.05
C TRP A 82 -22.92 19.19 -7.21
N LEU A 83 -23.15 18.69 -8.42
CA LEU A 83 -22.42 19.12 -9.62
C LEU A 83 -22.83 20.53 -10.06
N ASP A 84 -24.06 20.96 -9.75
CA ASP A 84 -24.51 22.32 -10.01
C ASP A 84 -23.90 23.29 -8.99
N VAL A 85 -23.91 22.90 -7.71
CA VAL A 85 -23.27 23.66 -6.63
C VAL A 85 -21.76 23.81 -6.89
N GLU A 86 -21.09 22.73 -7.31
CA GLU A 86 -19.66 22.72 -7.60
C GLU A 86 -19.28 23.75 -8.67
N ARG A 87 -20.03 23.77 -9.79
CA ARG A 87 -19.79 24.71 -10.88
C ARG A 87 -20.01 26.15 -10.44
N GLN A 88 -21.08 26.42 -9.68
CA GLN A 88 -21.36 27.76 -9.17
C GLN A 88 -20.30 28.20 -8.15
N ALA A 89 -19.91 27.32 -7.23
CA ALA A 89 -18.87 27.59 -6.24
C ALA A 89 -17.55 27.98 -6.89
N ARG A 90 -17.10 27.25 -7.91
CA ARG A 90 -15.88 27.62 -8.65
C ARG A 90 -16.01 28.96 -9.37
N ALA A 91 -17.17 29.24 -9.97
CA ALA A 91 -17.42 30.52 -10.64
C ALA A 91 -17.38 31.71 -9.64
N ASP A 92 -17.80 31.47 -8.40
CA ASP A 92 -17.80 32.46 -7.32
C ASP A 92 -16.44 32.53 -6.57
N GLY A 93 -15.41 31.79 -7.02
CA GLY A 93 -14.09 31.76 -6.39
C GLY A 93 -14.02 30.96 -5.10
N LEU A 94 -14.97 30.06 -4.87
CA LEU A 94 -15.04 29.18 -3.70
C LEU A 94 -14.46 27.79 -4.01
N ILE A 95 -14.05 27.08 -2.95
CA ILE A 95 -13.51 25.72 -3.05
C ILE A 95 -14.60 24.71 -2.69
N PRO A 96 -15.19 23.97 -3.66
CA PRO A 96 -16.13 22.91 -3.36
C PRO A 96 -15.43 21.67 -2.80
N ARG A 97 -16.03 21.05 -1.79
CA ARG A 97 -15.55 19.80 -1.15
C ARG A 97 -16.68 18.78 -1.07
N PHE A 98 -16.42 17.53 -1.47
CA PHE A 98 -17.35 16.42 -1.27
C PHE A 98 -16.90 15.62 -0.05
N VAL A 99 -17.63 15.77 1.05
CA VAL A 99 -17.24 15.24 2.37
C VAL A 99 -18.11 14.05 2.77
N GLY A 100 -17.48 12.92 3.01
CA GLY A 100 -18.05 11.79 3.72
C GLY A 100 -17.90 11.93 5.23
N ILE A 101 -18.92 11.55 5.98
CA ILE A 101 -18.90 11.50 7.45
C ILE A 101 -19.01 10.04 7.87
N TYR A 102 -17.92 9.46 8.36
CA TYR A 102 -17.94 8.19 9.08
C TYR A 102 -18.14 8.46 10.57
N HIS A 103 -19.08 7.76 11.20
CA HIS A 103 -19.30 7.86 12.64
C HIS A 103 -19.74 6.54 13.26
N TYR A 104 -18.98 6.06 14.25
CA TYR A 104 -19.29 4.86 15.00
C TYR A 104 -18.71 4.97 16.42
N ASP A 105 -19.53 4.73 17.44
CA ASP A 105 -19.10 4.68 18.86
C ASP A 105 -18.19 5.85 19.29
N GLY A 106 -18.62 7.08 18.98
CA GLY A 106 -17.88 8.30 19.30
C GLY A 106 -16.69 8.61 18.38
N VAL A 107 -16.29 7.70 17.50
CA VAL A 107 -15.27 7.93 16.47
C VAL A 107 -15.88 8.68 15.31
N THR A 108 -15.28 9.80 14.92
CA THR A 108 -15.67 10.57 13.73
C THR A 108 -14.46 10.74 12.81
N ILE A 109 -14.63 10.35 11.55
CA ILE A 109 -13.63 10.53 10.50
C ILE A 109 -14.33 11.18 9.30
N PHE A 110 -13.76 12.28 8.83
CA PHE A 110 -14.19 12.96 7.62
C PHE A 110 -13.41 12.43 6.44
N VAL A 111 -14.09 12.18 5.32
CA VAL A 111 -13.48 11.67 4.09
C VAL A 111 -13.65 12.73 3.01
N ASP A 112 -12.58 13.38 2.59
CA ASP A 112 -12.59 14.32 1.48
C ASP A 112 -12.37 13.56 0.16
N PHE A 113 -13.36 13.64 -0.72
CA PHE A 113 -13.33 13.07 -2.05
C PHE A 113 -12.98 14.18 -3.04
N ASP A 114 -11.82 14.07 -3.69
CA ASP A 114 -11.32 15.13 -4.57
C ASP A 114 -12.24 15.36 -5.77
N VAL A 115 -12.94 16.49 -5.72
CA VAL A 115 -13.96 16.92 -6.67
C VAL A 115 -13.44 16.89 -8.11
N GLU A 116 -12.17 17.24 -8.35
CA GLU A 116 -11.61 17.30 -9.70
C GLU A 116 -11.60 15.93 -10.38
N THR A 117 -11.34 14.88 -9.61
CA THR A 117 -11.30 13.51 -10.11
C THR A 117 -12.69 12.91 -10.32
N TYR A 118 -13.68 13.31 -9.51
CA TYR A 118 -15.04 12.76 -9.54
C TYR A 118 -15.96 13.47 -10.55
N VAL A 119 -15.83 14.78 -10.77
CA VAL A 119 -16.69 15.55 -11.68
C VAL A 119 -16.40 15.24 -13.16
N GLN A 120 -15.15 14.94 -13.51
CA GLN A 120 -14.74 14.71 -14.91
C GLN A 120 -15.24 13.37 -15.49
N ARG A 121 -15.75 12.45 -14.65
CA ARG A 121 -16.09 11.09 -15.08
C ARG A 121 -17.54 10.98 -15.53
N ARG A 122 -17.74 11.21 -16.83
CA ARG A 122 -19.04 11.24 -17.53
C ARG A 122 -19.92 9.97 -17.48
N ALA A 123 -19.55 8.87 -16.82
CA ALA A 123 -20.29 7.61 -17.01
C ALA A 123 -20.37 6.60 -15.85
N ASN A 124 -19.67 6.71 -14.72
CA ASN A 124 -19.71 5.63 -13.72
C ASN A 124 -19.77 6.10 -12.27
N ASN A 125 -21.01 6.04 -11.77
CA ASN A 125 -21.46 5.97 -10.38
C ASN A 125 -21.43 7.26 -9.58
N SER A 126 -22.64 7.70 -9.22
CA SER A 126 -23.00 8.65 -8.15
C SER A 126 -22.54 8.18 -6.76
N ALA A 127 -21.32 7.66 -6.65
CA ALA A 127 -20.77 7.07 -5.46
C ALA A 127 -19.24 7.18 -5.41
N ALA A 128 -18.73 7.77 -4.33
CA ALA A 128 -17.31 7.80 -4.03
C ALA A 128 -17.00 6.80 -2.91
N HIS A 129 -15.96 5.98 -3.09
CA HIS A 129 -15.70 4.81 -2.27
C HIS A 129 -14.54 5.04 -1.31
N VAL A 130 -14.67 4.46 -0.12
CA VAL A 130 -13.64 4.44 0.92
C VAL A 130 -13.57 3.05 1.54
N ALA A 131 -12.36 2.57 1.79
CA ALA A 131 -12.13 1.30 2.47
C ALA A 131 -12.02 1.53 3.98
N THR A 132 -12.35 0.52 4.78
CA THR A 132 -12.19 0.61 6.24
C THR A 132 -10.72 0.77 6.64
N ASN A 133 -9.79 0.31 5.81
CA ASN A 133 -8.37 0.59 6.02
C ASN A 133 -8.04 2.09 5.95
N ASP A 134 -8.67 2.84 5.02
CA ASP A 134 -8.45 4.29 4.90
C ASP A 134 -8.87 5.02 6.20
N LEU A 135 -9.99 4.59 6.76
CA LEU A 135 -10.51 5.07 8.03
C LEU A 135 -9.59 4.67 9.20
N PHE A 136 -9.09 3.43 9.21
CA PHE A 136 -8.15 2.95 10.23
C PHE A 136 -6.84 3.75 10.21
N GLN A 137 -6.29 4.01 9.03
CA GLN A 137 -5.09 4.84 8.89
C GLN A 137 -5.33 6.25 9.42
N ALA A 138 -6.46 6.88 9.08
CA ALA A 138 -6.80 8.20 9.62
C ALA A 138 -6.98 8.20 11.14
N GLN A 139 -7.61 7.18 11.72
CA GLN A 139 -7.80 7.09 13.17
C GLN A 139 -6.44 7.03 13.90
N THR A 140 -5.50 6.25 13.36
CA THR A 140 -4.21 5.96 14.00
C THR A 140 -3.14 7.02 13.71
N ALA A 141 -3.12 7.59 12.50
CA ALA A 141 -2.13 8.57 12.06
C ALA A 141 -2.65 10.03 12.03
N GLY A 142 -3.95 10.24 12.25
CA GLY A 142 -4.62 11.54 12.17
C GLY A 142 -5.13 11.86 10.76
N GLN A 143 -4.30 11.67 9.74
CA GLN A 143 -4.65 11.89 8.34
C GLN A 143 -4.11 10.76 7.46
N PHE A 144 -4.81 10.43 6.38
CA PHE A 144 -4.35 9.47 5.38
C PHE A 144 -4.90 9.80 4.01
N SER A 145 -4.05 9.87 2.99
CA SER A 145 -4.48 10.09 1.60
C SER A 145 -3.95 9.01 0.68
N ARG A 146 -4.78 8.58 -0.26
CA ARG A 146 -4.35 7.68 -1.34
C ARG A 146 -5.01 8.04 -2.67
N VAL A 147 -4.40 7.54 -3.75
CA VAL A 147 -4.99 7.54 -5.09
C VAL A 147 -5.47 6.13 -5.38
N ASP A 148 -6.76 5.97 -5.71
CA ASP A 148 -7.32 4.68 -6.09
C ASP A 148 -6.85 4.25 -7.49
N ARG A 149 -7.09 2.98 -7.84
CA ARG A 149 -6.74 2.41 -9.17
C ARG A 149 -7.32 3.17 -10.36
N ASN A 150 -8.36 3.96 -10.15
CA ASN A 150 -8.98 4.73 -11.21
C ASN A 150 -8.37 6.14 -11.29
N GLY A 151 -7.50 6.55 -10.36
CA GLY A 151 -6.92 7.89 -10.28
C GLY A 151 -7.72 8.85 -9.41
N ASN A 152 -8.67 8.39 -8.58
CA ASN A 152 -9.36 9.27 -7.64
C ASN A 152 -8.53 9.46 -6.38
N ARG A 153 -8.38 10.70 -5.94
CA ARG A 153 -7.79 11.00 -4.63
C ARG A 153 -8.87 10.96 -3.55
N VAL A 154 -8.58 10.23 -2.48
CA VAL A 154 -9.44 10.10 -1.30
C VAL A 154 -8.59 10.33 -0.06
N SER A 155 -8.99 11.29 0.76
CA SER A 155 -8.31 11.61 2.02
C SER A 155 -9.25 11.33 3.19
N SER A 156 -8.82 10.56 4.17
CA SER A 156 -9.53 10.30 5.43
C SER A 156 -8.83 11.05 6.56
N ILE A 157 -9.60 11.79 7.37
CA ILE A 157 -9.10 12.75 8.35
C ILE A 157 -9.85 12.57 9.67
N ARG A 158 -9.11 12.37 10.76
CA ARG A 158 -9.68 12.33 12.11
C ARG A 158 -10.26 13.70 12.47
N ALA A 159 -11.37 13.70 13.23
CA ALA A 159 -12.15 14.92 13.44
C ALA A 159 -11.35 16.12 14.01
N ASP A 160 -10.38 15.87 14.89
CA ASP A 160 -9.50 16.88 15.49
C ASP A 160 -8.51 17.52 14.51
N GLU A 161 -8.21 16.85 13.39
CA GLU A 161 -7.28 17.34 12.36
C GLU A 161 -8.00 18.01 11.19
N PHE A 162 -9.35 17.95 11.14
CA PHE A 162 -10.11 18.30 9.94
C PHE A 162 -10.03 19.79 9.56
N ALA A 163 -10.09 20.70 10.54
CA ALA A 163 -9.91 22.12 10.29
C ALA A 163 -8.51 22.42 9.72
N THR A 164 -7.46 21.83 10.30
CA THR A 164 -6.08 21.97 9.83
C THR A 164 -5.93 21.45 8.40
N TYR A 165 -6.47 20.27 8.10
CA TYR A 165 -6.47 19.70 6.76
C TYR A 165 -7.13 20.62 5.73
N LEU A 166 -8.30 21.19 6.04
CA LEU A 166 -8.97 22.08 5.09
C LEU A 166 -8.16 23.36 4.82
N LEU A 167 -7.49 23.91 5.83
CA LEU A 167 -6.72 25.16 5.70
C LEU A 167 -5.32 24.96 5.07
N ALA A 168 -4.65 23.85 5.37
CA ALA A 168 -3.26 23.61 4.98
C ALA A 168 -3.09 22.53 3.90
N GLY A 169 -4.12 21.73 3.64
CA GLY A 169 -4.05 20.55 2.76
C GLY A 169 -3.57 19.28 3.49
N TYR A 170 -3.39 18.21 2.71
CA TYR A 170 -2.81 16.96 3.20
C TYR A 170 -1.30 17.11 3.42
N GLU A 171 -0.82 16.63 4.57
CA GLU A 171 0.60 16.51 4.87
C GLU A 171 0.94 15.03 5.11
N GLU A 172 1.81 14.45 4.29
CA GLU A 172 2.33 13.11 4.55
C GLU A 172 3.33 13.18 5.70
N LYS A 173 2.92 12.70 6.88
CA LYS A 173 3.74 12.74 8.10
C LYS A 173 4.58 11.50 8.29
N ASN A 174 4.44 10.45 7.46
CA ASN A 174 5.19 9.21 7.62
C ASN A 174 6.58 9.31 6.98
N PRO A 175 7.67 9.43 7.78
CA PRO A 175 9.02 9.59 7.24
C PRO A 175 9.48 8.36 6.46
N HIS A 176 8.92 7.19 6.73
CA HIS A 176 9.26 5.97 5.98
C HIS A 176 8.72 6.01 4.55
N ILE A 177 7.56 6.64 4.34
CA ILE A 177 7.02 6.84 2.99
C ILE A 177 7.91 7.79 2.20
N ASP A 178 8.39 8.89 2.80
CA ASP A 178 9.35 9.81 2.16
C ASP A 178 10.63 9.10 1.69
N VAL A 179 11.20 8.22 2.54
CA VAL A 179 12.38 7.42 2.17
C VAL A 179 12.10 6.59 0.92
N PHE A 180 10.95 5.89 0.87
CA PHE A 180 10.60 5.10 -0.30
C PHE A 180 10.23 5.94 -1.52
N ASP A 181 9.63 7.11 -1.34
CA ASP A 181 9.30 8.01 -2.44
C ASP A 181 10.56 8.49 -3.17
N ARG A 182 11.53 8.98 -2.39
CA ARG A 182 12.82 9.45 -2.90
C ARG A 182 13.69 8.33 -3.45
N PHE A 183 13.71 7.17 -2.81
CA PHE A 183 14.40 6.00 -3.34
C PHE A 183 13.78 5.57 -4.67
N SER A 184 12.45 5.57 -4.77
CA SER A 184 11.74 5.18 -5.97
C SER A 184 11.97 6.15 -7.13
N ASP A 185 12.10 7.46 -6.89
CA ASP A 185 12.52 8.42 -7.92
C ASP A 185 13.90 8.12 -8.48
N ALA A 186 14.83 7.69 -7.62
CA ALA A 186 16.19 7.35 -8.04
C ALA A 186 16.30 5.95 -8.69
N PHE A 187 15.39 5.03 -8.35
CA PHE A 187 15.49 3.61 -8.72
C PHE A 187 14.59 3.22 -9.88
N LEU A 188 13.40 3.81 -10.01
CA LEU A 188 12.46 3.53 -11.11
C LEU A 188 12.83 4.38 -12.32
N ASP A 189 13.84 3.95 -13.08
CA ASP A 189 14.35 4.64 -14.28
C ASP A 189 13.85 4.03 -15.61
N GLY A 190 13.14 2.89 -15.54
CA GLY A 190 12.62 2.17 -16.70
C GLY A 190 13.70 1.45 -17.52
N VAL A 191 14.92 1.34 -17.01
CA VAL A 191 16.03 0.66 -17.67
C VAL A 191 15.90 -0.85 -17.50
N ARG A 192 16.25 -1.59 -18.57
CA ARG A 192 16.37 -3.05 -18.53
C ARG A 192 17.67 -3.41 -17.80
N ILE A 193 17.56 -4.17 -16.72
CA ILE A 193 18.68 -4.63 -15.90
C ILE A 193 18.95 -6.10 -16.21
N ASP A 194 20.13 -6.40 -16.75
CA ASP A 194 20.58 -7.78 -16.98
C ASP A 194 20.97 -8.46 -15.66
N GLY A 195 20.49 -9.69 -15.45
CA GLY A 195 20.67 -10.42 -14.20
C GLY A 195 22.13 -10.74 -13.88
N LEU A 196 22.94 -11.04 -14.90
CA LEU A 196 24.38 -11.26 -14.70
C LEU A 196 25.08 -9.98 -14.24
N THR A 197 24.75 -8.84 -14.84
CA THR A 197 25.29 -7.53 -14.46
C THR A 197 24.92 -7.17 -13.03
N ALA A 198 23.65 -7.34 -12.65
CA ALA A 198 23.17 -7.08 -11.28
C ALA A 198 23.89 -7.95 -10.24
N VAL A 199 24.08 -9.24 -10.56
CA VAL A 199 24.81 -10.19 -9.72
C VAL A 199 26.29 -9.82 -9.59
N GLN A 200 26.93 -9.38 -10.67
CA GLN A 200 28.32 -8.93 -10.67
C GLN A 200 28.51 -7.66 -9.83
N GLU A 201 27.58 -6.71 -9.92
CA GLU A 201 27.57 -5.49 -9.10
C GLU A 201 27.47 -5.82 -7.61
N MET A 202 26.50 -6.67 -7.24
CA MET A 202 26.36 -7.17 -5.86
C MET A 202 27.62 -7.89 -5.38
N TYR A 203 28.28 -8.66 -6.25
CA TYR A 203 29.54 -9.35 -5.91
C TYR A 203 30.70 -8.39 -5.69
N ALA A 204 30.84 -7.37 -6.54
CA ALA A 204 31.88 -6.35 -6.39
C ALA A 204 31.75 -5.57 -5.07
N ALA A 205 30.52 -5.45 -4.55
CA ALA A 205 30.22 -4.83 -3.26
C ALA A 205 30.19 -5.81 -2.07
N ASP A 206 30.58 -7.08 -2.26
CA ASP A 206 30.53 -8.16 -1.27
C ASP A 206 29.14 -8.37 -0.62
N TRP A 207 28.07 -8.16 -1.39
CA TRP A 207 26.70 -8.38 -0.89
C TRP A 207 26.45 -9.87 -0.57
N PRO A 208 25.86 -10.23 0.58
CA PRO A 208 25.75 -11.63 1.00
C PRO A 208 24.99 -12.55 0.04
N ASP A 209 23.92 -12.04 -0.57
CA ASP A 209 22.98 -12.85 -1.39
C ASP A 209 23.26 -12.77 -2.89
N ARG A 210 24.44 -12.28 -3.28
CA ARG A 210 24.90 -12.10 -4.67
C ARG A 210 24.74 -13.31 -5.59
N PHE A 211 24.79 -14.54 -5.08
CA PHE A 211 24.70 -15.76 -5.90
C PHE A 211 23.30 -16.39 -5.99
N GLN A 212 22.27 -15.74 -5.46
CA GLN A 212 20.91 -16.29 -5.47
C GLN A 212 20.25 -16.16 -6.85
N ASN A 213 19.41 -17.13 -7.23
CA ASN A 213 18.72 -17.14 -8.53
C ASN A 213 17.55 -16.13 -8.59
N GLU A 214 16.97 -15.79 -7.44
CA GLU A 214 15.94 -14.74 -7.30
C GLU A 214 16.57 -13.35 -7.18
N TRP A 215 17.58 -13.07 -8.02
CA TRP A 215 18.46 -11.91 -7.90
C TRP A 215 17.72 -10.57 -7.86
N ALA A 216 16.56 -10.44 -8.51
CA ALA A 216 15.82 -9.18 -8.57
C ALA A 216 15.40 -8.66 -7.19
N GLY A 217 15.02 -9.54 -6.26
CA GLY A 217 14.69 -9.14 -4.88
C GLY A 217 15.92 -8.65 -4.14
N PHE A 218 16.98 -9.47 -4.14
CA PHE A 218 18.25 -9.13 -3.50
C PHE A 218 18.92 -7.88 -4.07
N TYR A 219 18.73 -7.61 -5.36
CA TYR A 219 19.24 -6.41 -6.00
C TYR A 219 18.53 -5.14 -5.50
N VAL A 220 17.21 -5.19 -5.29
CA VAL A 220 16.47 -4.08 -4.67
C VAL A 220 16.96 -3.83 -3.24
N GLU A 221 17.13 -4.89 -2.45
CA GLU A 221 17.65 -4.77 -1.08
C GLU A 221 19.05 -4.16 -1.05
N PHE A 222 19.95 -4.61 -1.94
CA PHE A 222 21.29 -4.07 -2.10
C PHE A 222 21.25 -2.57 -2.46
N ARG A 223 20.45 -2.20 -3.45
CA ARG A 223 20.33 -0.81 -3.92
C ARG A 223 19.71 0.10 -2.87
N LEU A 224 18.71 -0.39 -2.12
CA LEU A 224 18.13 0.33 -1.00
C LEU A 224 19.15 0.50 0.15
N SER A 225 19.88 -0.55 0.52
CA SER A 225 20.92 -0.48 1.55
C SER A 225 21.99 0.56 1.23
N ASN A 226 22.42 0.62 -0.04
CA ASN A 226 23.36 1.63 -0.51
C ASN A 226 22.76 3.04 -0.43
N TYR A 227 21.50 3.21 -0.85
CA TYR A 227 20.80 4.49 -0.79
C TYR A 227 20.69 5.00 0.66
N LEU A 228 20.27 4.15 1.59
CA LEU A 228 20.16 4.50 3.01
C LEU A 228 21.51 4.95 3.60
N THR A 229 22.60 4.30 3.20
CA THR A 229 23.96 4.67 3.60
C THR A 229 24.38 6.01 3.02
N GLN A 230 24.18 6.21 1.72
CA GLN A 230 24.56 7.45 1.03
C GLN A 230 23.82 8.68 1.55
N HIS A 231 22.59 8.49 2.04
CA HIS A 231 21.74 9.56 2.53
C HIS A 231 21.60 9.63 4.05
N ASN A 232 22.36 8.82 4.81
CA ASN A 232 22.31 8.76 6.28
C ASN A 232 20.89 8.53 6.86
N LEU A 233 20.13 7.60 6.27
CA LEU A 233 18.73 7.33 6.62
C LEU A 233 18.54 6.11 7.55
N HIS A 234 19.64 5.56 8.07
CA HIS A 234 19.64 4.34 8.90
C HIS A 234 18.88 4.47 10.22
N GLU A 235 18.62 5.68 10.71
CA GLU A 235 17.80 5.91 11.91
C GLU A 235 16.29 5.83 11.64
N LEU A 236 15.89 5.78 10.36
CA LEU A 236 14.50 5.67 9.90
C LEU A 236 14.19 4.30 9.31
N LEU A 237 15.14 3.73 8.55
CA LEU A 237 14.96 2.45 7.87
C LEU A 237 16.30 1.72 7.81
N ALA A 238 16.28 0.42 8.09
CA ALA A 238 17.44 -0.44 7.91
C ALA A 238 17.08 -1.69 7.10
N VAL A 239 17.94 -2.03 6.14
CA VAL A 239 17.94 -3.36 5.51
C VAL A 239 18.72 -4.31 6.40
N GLN A 240 18.14 -5.45 6.77
CA GLN A 240 18.77 -6.43 7.66
C GLN A 240 18.88 -7.81 7.02
N LYS A 241 19.80 -8.62 7.58
CA LYS A 241 20.04 -10.02 7.20
C LYS A 241 20.18 -10.89 8.44
N GLU A 242 19.13 -10.89 9.26
CA GLU A 242 19.11 -11.57 10.55
C GLU A 242 18.87 -13.08 10.39
N LYS A 243 19.73 -13.91 10.98
CA LYS A 243 19.67 -15.38 10.88
C LYS A 243 19.71 -16.08 12.24
N ARG A 244 19.75 -15.33 13.34
CA ARG A 244 19.74 -15.86 14.70
C ARG A 244 18.41 -16.53 15.02
N LYS A 245 18.48 -17.67 15.71
CA LYS A 245 17.30 -18.44 16.11
C LYS A 245 16.46 -17.63 17.10
N GLY A 246 15.18 -17.47 16.81
CA GLY A 246 14.21 -16.75 17.64
C GLY A 246 13.91 -15.34 17.13
N GLU A 247 14.85 -14.76 16.38
CA GLU A 247 14.70 -13.45 15.73
C GLU A 247 13.87 -13.52 14.45
N TYR A 248 13.43 -12.35 13.98
CA TYR A 248 12.71 -12.19 12.74
C TYR A 248 13.64 -12.00 11.53
N ASP A 249 13.66 -12.99 10.64
CA ASP A 249 14.32 -12.94 9.33
C ASP A 249 13.41 -12.26 8.30
N TYR A 250 13.31 -10.93 8.42
CA TYR A 250 12.64 -10.03 7.49
C TYR A 250 13.65 -9.05 6.88
N ASP A 251 13.37 -8.53 5.69
CA ASP A 251 14.33 -7.67 5.00
C ASP A 251 14.46 -6.27 5.62
N LEU A 252 13.40 -5.74 6.25
CA LEU A 252 13.31 -4.34 6.68
C LEU A 252 13.00 -4.16 8.18
N ARG A 253 13.64 -3.15 8.78
CA ARG A 253 13.29 -2.59 10.09
C ARG A 253 12.93 -1.12 9.94
N PHE A 254 11.72 -0.76 10.35
CA PHE A 254 11.25 0.62 10.41
C PHE A 254 11.54 1.17 11.81
N LEU A 255 12.25 2.30 11.85
CA LEU A 255 12.82 2.84 13.08
C LEU A 255 12.33 4.26 13.36
N LYS A 256 12.02 4.54 14.61
CA LYS A 256 11.72 5.89 15.09
C LYS A 256 12.78 6.31 16.08
N ASN A 257 13.61 7.28 15.68
CA ASN A 257 14.79 7.71 16.44
C ASN A 257 15.71 6.51 16.80
N GLY A 258 15.95 5.61 15.83
CA GLY A 258 16.76 4.41 16.00
C GLY A 258 16.11 3.25 16.77
N ALA A 259 14.95 3.46 17.41
CA ALA A 259 14.19 2.40 18.05
C ALA A 259 13.27 1.68 17.05
N LEU A 260 13.19 0.36 17.13
CA LEU A 260 12.30 -0.41 16.26
C LEU A 260 10.83 -0.07 16.51
N GLU A 261 10.13 0.33 15.46
CA GLU A 261 8.68 0.54 15.48
C GLU A 261 7.94 -0.70 14.94
N HIS A 262 8.36 -1.20 13.77
CA HIS A 262 7.80 -2.40 13.16
C HIS A 262 8.74 -3.00 12.10
N TYR A 263 8.37 -4.16 11.57
CA TYR A 263 9.10 -4.85 10.52
C TYR A 263 8.40 -4.75 9.16
N GLY A 264 9.14 -5.04 8.11
CA GLY A 264 8.58 -5.32 6.80
C GLY A 264 9.49 -6.17 5.94
N ASP A 265 9.00 -6.50 4.74
CA ASP A 265 9.69 -7.35 3.79
C ASP A 265 9.73 -6.72 2.40
N LEU A 266 10.82 -6.93 1.69
CA LEU A 266 10.97 -6.52 0.32
C LEU A 266 10.52 -7.66 -0.60
N LYS A 267 9.78 -7.29 -1.64
CA LYS A 267 9.36 -8.22 -2.69
C LYS A 267 9.65 -7.63 -4.04
N ALA A 268 10.36 -8.38 -4.88
CA ALA A 268 10.36 -8.15 -6.31
C ALA A 268 9.36 -9.12 -6.95
N SER A 269 8.32 -8.57 -7.60
CA SER A 269 7.26 -9.37 -8.19
C SER A 269 7.00 -8.97 -9.64
N ASN A 270 6.79 -9.96 -10.50
CA ASN A 270 6.34 -9.70 -11.86
C ASN A 270 4.95 -9.01 -11.84
N ILE A 271 4.73 -8.03 -12.73
CA ILE A 271 3.41 -7.38 -12.90
C ILE A 271 2.33 -8.35 -13.37
N ALA A 272 2.70 -9.37 -14.15
CA ALA A 272 1.75 -10.32 -14.74
C ALA A 272 1.22 -11.37 -13.76
N VAL A 273 1.77 -11.46 -12.55
CA VAL A 273 1.30 -12.41 -11.52
C VAL A 273 0.34 -11.74 -10.54
N ASN A 274 -0.70 -12.47 -10.16
CA ASN A 274 -1.76 -12.00 -9.27
C ASN A 274 -1.48 -12.24 -7.79
N ASP A 275 -0.44 -13.01 -7.47
CA ASP A 275 -0.07 -13.39 -6.10
C ASP A 275 1.44 -13.30 -5.92
N SER A 276 1.90 -12.93 -4.74
CA SER A 276 3.33 -12.87 -4.39
C SER A 276 3.61 -13.60 -3.06
N PRO A 277 4.55 -14.59 -3.03
CA PRO A 277 4.89 -15.32 -1.82
C PRO A 277 5.32 -14.39 -0.70
N GLY A 278 4.60 -14.43 0.43
CA GLY A 278 4.95 -13.70 1.64
C GLY A 278 5.87 -14.51 2.56
N ASN A 279 5.81 -14.16 3.84
CA ASN A 279 6.65 -14.76 4.88
C ASN A 279 6.08 -16.07 5.43
N ASP A 280 6.88 -16.73 6.26
CA ASP A 280 6.42 -17.81 7.14
C ASP A 280 5.22 -17.33 7.99
N ALA A 281 4.14 -18.10 7.99
CA ALA A 281 2.88 -17.65 8.58
C ALA A 281 2.95 -17.54 10.11
N GLU A 282 3.62 -18.48 10.78
CA GLU A 282 3.77 -18.47 12.24
C GLU A 282 4.57 -17.25 12.68
N ASN A 283 5.73 -17.03 12.08
CA ASN A 283 6.56 -15.86 12.37
C ASN A 283 5.82 -14.55 12.04
N PHE A 284 5.13 -14.49 10.88
CA PHE A 284 4.37 -13.32 10.46
C PHE A 284 3.29 -12.93 11.47
N PHE A 285 2.43 -13.87 11.87
CA PHE A 285 1.35 -13.54 12.82
C PHE A 285 1.89 -13.22 14.22
N ARG A 286 3.00 -13.84 14.64
CA ARG A 286 3.70 -13.47 15.87
C ARG A 286 4.18 -12.02 15.79
N CYS A 287 4.90 -11.66 14.73
CA CYS A 287 5.38 -10.30 14.49
C CYS A 287 4.21 -9.30 14.49
N LEU A 288 3.15 -9.59 13.74
CA LEU A 288 2.00 -8.71 13.63
C LEU A 288 1.32 -8.49 14.99
N SER A 289 1.26 -9.51 15.85
CA SER A 289 0.71 -9.38 17.20
C SER A 289 1.59 -8.56 18.14
N GLU A 290 2.91 -8.58 17.93
CA GLU A 290 3.88 -7.86 18.76
C GLU A 290 4.03 -6.39 18.34
N THR A 291 4.00 -6.10 17.04
CA THR A 291 4.23 -4.74 16.49
C THR A 291 2.96 -4.04 16.02
N GLY A 292 1.83 -4.74 15.94
CA GLY A 292 0.53 -4.24 15.47
C GLY A 292 0.42 -4.02 13.95
N ARG A 293 1.56 -3.91 13.26
CA ARG A 293 1.65 -3.69 11.81
C ARG A 293 2.87 -4.38 11.19
N PHE A 294 2.78 -4.66 9.89
CA PHE A 294 3.85 -5.19 9.07
C PHE A 294 3.77 -4.65 7.65
N TRP A 295 4.89 -4.22 7.04
CA TRP A 295 4.87 -3.66 5.69
C TRP A 295 5.40 -4.63 4.64
N TYR A 296 4.64 -4.86 3.58
CA TYR A 296 5.16 -5.43 2.34
C TYR A 296 5.48 -4.31 1.36
N VAL A 297 6.76 -4.18 1.01
CA VAL A 297 7.24 -3.24 0.00
C VAL A 297 7.50 -4.01 -1.27
N ILE A 298 6.58 -3.87 -2.23
CA ILE A 298 6.53 -4.67 -3.45
C ILE A 298 7.01 -3.82 -4.62
N PHE A 299 8.23 -4.07 -5.08
CA PHE A 299 8.73 -3.57 -6.35
C PHE A 299 8.22 -4.44 -7.48
N GLU A 300 7.40 -3.83 -8.34
CA GLU A 300 6.82 -4.46 -9.50
C GLU A 300 7.75 -4.33 -10.71
N HIS A 301 7.92 -5.43 -11.44
CA HIS A 301 8.80 -5.46 -12.60
C HIS A 301 8.22 -6.28 -13.75
N GLU A 302 8.69 -5.99 -14.96
CA GLU A 302 8.59 -6.92 -16.08
C GLU A 302 9.73 -7.92 -16.02
N THR A 303 9.56 -9.10 -16.64
CA THR A 303 10.57 -10.17 -16.59
C THR A 303 10.83 -10.72 -17.97
N TRP A 304 12.10 -10.90 -18.30
CA TRP A 304 12.58 -11.75 -19.38
C TRP A 304 13.19 -13.01 -18.78
N HIS A 305 12.69 -14.18 -19.14
CA HIS A 305 13.21 -15.45 -18.62
C HIS A 305 14.28 -16.01 -19.53
N GLY A 306 15.38 -16.51 -18.95
CA GLY A 306 16.47 -17.08 -19.76
C GLY A 306 16.05 -18.29 -20.60
N ARG A 307 15.05 -19.05 -20.12
CA ARG A 307 14.48 -20.20 -20.87
C ARG A 307 13.86 -19.82 -22.21
N ASP A 308 13.42 -18.58 -22.35
CA ASP A 308 12.79 -18.09 -23.59
C ASP A 308 13.87 -17.70 -24.63
N ASN A 309 15.15 -17.69 -24.23
CA ASN A 309 16.31 -17.37 -25.05
C ASN A 309 17.38 -18.47 -24.98
N SER A 310 16.96 -19.73 -25.17
CA SER A 310 17.83 -20.92 -25.17
C SER A 310 18.71 -21.09 -23.91
N ASN A 311 18.34 -20.49 -22.78
CA ASN A 311 19.08 -20.51 -21.52
C ASN A 311 20.48 -19.89 -21.56
N VAL A 312 20.82 -19.07 -22.55
CA VAL A 312 22.15 -18.46 -22.69
C VAL A 312 22.54 -17.68 -21.43
N ALA A 313 21.61 -16.89 -20.89
CA ALA A 313 21.84 -16.11 -19.68
C ALA A 313 22.06 -16.98 -18.43
N THR A 314 21.32 -18.10 -18.31
CA THR A 314 21.46 -19.06 -17.21
C THR A 314 22.85 -19.71 -17.23
N ILE A 315 23.30 -20.13 -18.42
CA ILE A 315 24.61 -20.75 -18.62
C ILE A 315 25.71 -19.75 -18.24
N ALA A 316 25.66 -18.53 -18.79
CA ALA A 316 26.63 -17.48 -18.50
C ALA A 316 26.71 -17.16 -17.00
N TRP A 317 25.57 -17.08 -16.32
CA TRP A 317 25.50 -16.88 -14.87
C TRP A 317 26.10 -18.05 -14.08
N ASN A 318 25.81 -19.30 -14.46
CA ASN A 318 26.35 -20.49 -13.80
C ASN A 318 27.86 -20.67 -14.02
N ASP A 319 28.37 -20.33 -15.20
CA ASP A 319 29.81 -20.33 -15.48
C ASP A 319 30.51 -19.23 -14.67
N TRP A 320 29.94 -18.02 -14.66
CA TRP A 320 30.51 -16.89 -13.94
C TRP A 320 30.52 -17.11 -12.41
N ARG A 321 29.41 -17.57 -11.80
CA ARG A 321 29.39 -17.80 -10.34
C ARG A 321 30.47 -18.81 -9.93
N ARG A 322 30.72 -19.82 -10.76
CA ARG A 322 31.72 -20.84 -10.51
C ARG A 322 33.13 -20.27 -10.62
N SER A 323 33.41 -19.46 -11.63
CA SER A 323 34.70 -18.77 -11.74
C SER A 323 34.94 -17.77 -10.60
N ALA A 324 33.86 -17.18 -10.07
CA ALA A 324 33.85 -16.35 -8.87
C ALA A 324 33.89 -17.15 -7.54
N GLY A 325 34.12 -18.47 -7.59
CA GLY A 325 34.34 -19.31 -6.41
C GLY A 325 33.08 -19.90 -5.78
N HIS A 326 31.90 -19.79 -6.40
CA HIS A 326 30.69 -20.44 -5.90
C HIS A 326 30.78 -21.96 -6.05
N ILE A 327 30.66 -22.68 -4.93
CA ILE A 327 30.59 -24.14 -4.88
C ILE A 327 29.14 -24.53 -4.58
N GLY A 328 28.45 -25.07 -5.57
CA GLY A 328 27.08 -25.56 -5.41
C GLY A 328 27.01 -26.82 -4.54
N HIS A 329 25.80 -27.17 -4.08
CA HIS A 329 25.58 -28.39 -3.27
C HIS A 329 25.82 -29.69 -4.05
N SER A 330 25.61 -29.66 -5.37
CA SER A 330 25.92 -30.80 -6.25
C SER A 330 27.41 -30.85 -6.55
N LYS A 331 28.00 -32.05 -6.45
CA LYS A 331 29.38 -32.29 -6.90
C LYS A 331 29.52 -32.30 -8.42
N VAL A 332 28.41 -32.51 -9.14
CA VAL A 332 28.37 -32.51 -10.61
C VAL A 332 27.87 -31.15 -11.08
N TYR A 333 28.64 -30.52 -11.97
CA TYR A 333 28.29 -29.26 -12.58
C TYR A 333 27.18 -29.43 -13.62
N ASP A 334 26.15 -28.60 -13.51
CA ASP A 334 25.07 -28.49 -14.48
C ASP A 334 24.90 -27.01 -14.88
N PRO A 335 25.28 -26.64 -16.12
CA PRO A 335 25.16 -25.27 -16.61
C PRO A 335 23.70 -24.81 -16.74
N LEU A 336 22.74 -25.74 -16.78
CA LEU A 336 21.30 -25.45 -16.86
C LEU A 336 20.60 -25.48 -15.49
N SER A 337 21.35 -25.64 -14.40
CA SER A 337 20.78 -25.51 -13.06
C SER A 337 20.06 -24.16 -12.92
N TYR A 338 18.83 -24.19 -12.38
CA TYR A 338 17.93 -23.03 -12.26
C TYR A 338 17.39 -22.42 -13.58
N ALA A 339 17.57 -23.06 -14.74
CA ALA A 339 17.04 -22.59 -16.04
C ALA A 339 15.54 -22.21 -16.00
N GLY A 340 14.73 -22.96 -15.25
CA GLY A 340 13.29 -22.68 -15.10
C GLY A 340 12.95 -21.50 -14.18
N ARG A 341 13.91 -20.94 -13.43
CA ARG A 341 13.68 -19.87 -12.43
C ARG A 341 14.50 -18.62 -12.69
N PHE A 342 15.65 -18.73 -13.35
CA PHE A 342 16.54 -17.60 -13.58
C PHE A 342 15.86 -16.55 -14.47
N LYS A 343 15.88 -15.31 -14.01
CA LYS A 343 15.43 -14.15 -14.77
C LYS A 343 16.64 -13.62 -15.55
N GLU A 344 16.57 -13.62 -16.87
CA GLU A 344 17.63 -13.04 -17.70
C GLU A 344 17.76 -11.54 -17.45
N ALA A 345 16.62 -10.85 -17.39
CA ALA A 345 16.56 -9.42 -17.10
C ALA A 345 15.24 -9.06 -16.42
N VAL A 346 15.23 -7.91 -15.75
CA VAL A 346 14.00 -7.27 -15.26
C VAL A 346 14.02 -5.77 -15.58
N ARG A 347 12.83 -5.17 -15.57
CA ARG A 347 12.65 -3.72 -15.63
C ARG A 347 11.67 -3.34 -14.53
N PHE A 348 12.11 -2.59 -13.53
CA PHE A 348 11.23 -2.13 -12.46
C PHE A 348 10.34 -1.00 -12.99
N VAL A 349 9.04 -1.10 -12.73
CA VAL A 349 8.03 -0.20 -13.29
C VAL A 349 7.16 0.44 -12.22
N GLY A 350 7.25 -0.02 -10.98
CA GLY A 350 6.53 0.56 -9.88
C GLY A 350 6.88 -0.03 -8.53
N VAL A 351 6.33 0.59 -7.50
CA VAL A 351 6.39 0.18 -6.11
C VAL A 351 5.00 0.31 -5.49
N LYS A 352 4.66 -0.66 -4.65
CA LYS A 352 3.45 -0.68 -3.83
C LYS A 352 3.85 -0.98 -2.40
N ILE A 353 3.39 -0.16 -1.46
CA ILE A 353 3.56 -0.43 -0.03
C ILE A 353 2.19 -0.79 0.54
N LEU A 354 2.11 -2.02 1.03
CA LEU A 354 0.96 -2.56 1.74
C LEU A 354 1.30 -2.63 3.23
N GLU A 355 0.58 -1.85 4.04
CA GLU A 355 0.56 -2.11 5.48
C GLU A 355 -0.43 -3.23 5.75
N VAL A 356 0.04 -4.32 6.35
CA VAL A 356 -0.79 -5.36 6.92
C VAL A 356 -0.97 -5.09 8.40
N ASN A 357 -2.23 -5.06 8.83
CA ASN A 357 -2.64 -4.84 10.21
C ASN A 357 -3.86 -5.71 10.52
N GLN A 358 -4.34 -5.66 11.76
CA GLN A 358 -5.51 -6.42 12.19
C GLN A 358 -6.76 -6.14 11.35
N ALA A 359 -6.87 -4.97 10.72
CA ALA A 359 -8.04 -4.59 9.96
C ALA A 359 -8.10 -5.24 8.56
N ASN A 360 -6.96 -5.67 8.02
CA ASN A 360 -6.88 -6.11 6.63
C ASN A 360 -6.19 -7.46 6.39
N ALA A 361 -5.51 -8.04 7.39
CA ALA A 361 -4.71 -9.26 7.23
C ALA A 361 -5.50 -10.42 6.61
N ASP A 362 -6.73 -10.64 7.04
CA ASP A 362 -7.64 -11.70 6.54
C ASP A 362 -8.10 -11.47 5.09
N LYS A 363 -8.08 -10.21 4.64
CA LYS A 363 -8.51 -9.79 3.30
C LYS A 363 -7.37 -9.89 2.29
N VAL A 364 -6.20 -9.37 2.66
CA VAL A 364 -5.04 -9.22 1.76
C VAL A 364 -4.15 -10.45 1.73
N LEU A 365 -4.22 -11.30 2.76
CA LEU A 365 -3.46 -12.54 2.83
C LEU A 365 -4.32 -13.76 2.48
N GLY A 366 -3.69 -14.76 1.86
CA GLY A 366 -4.20 -16.11 1.69
C GLY A 366 -3.27 -17.14 2.35
N HIS A 367 -3.70 -18.40 2.38
CA HIS A 367 -2.84 -19.50 2.80
C HIS A 367 -2.03 -20.02 1.61
N PHE A 368 -0.69 -20.07 1.73
CA PHE A 368 0.19 -20.69 0.75
C PHE A 368 0.75 -22.02 1.29
N GLN A 369 0.71 -23.06 0.45
CA GLN A 369 1.46 -24.31 0.62
C GLN A 369 1.26 -25.04 1.97
N LYS A 370 0.02 -25.38 2.34
CA LYS A 370 -0.22 -26.28 3.50
C LYS A 370 0.33 -27.72 3.27
N ASP A 371 0.53 -28.13 2.01
CA ASP A 371 0.84 -29.54 1.67
C ASP A 371 2.18 -29.76 0.95
N PHE A 372 3.04 -28.74 0.83
CA PHE A 372 4.35 -28.92 0.19
C PHE A 372 5.35 -29.59 1.13
N ARG A 373 6.08 -30.57 0.60
CA ARG A 373 7.20 -31.21 1.30
C ARG A 373 8.53 -30.61 0.84
N GLN A 374 9.49 -30.51 1.77
CA GLN A 374 10.88 -30.24 1.46
C GLN A 374 11.45 -31.37 0.58
N PRO A 375 12.59 -31.16 -0.11
CA PRO A 375 13.27 -32.22 -0.85
C PRO A 375 13.60 -33.47 -0.01
N ASP A 376 13.70 -33.32 1.33
CA ASP A 376 13.89 -34.40 2.30
C ASP A 376 12.58 -35.08 2.77
N GLY A 377 11.42 -34.66 2.24
CA GLY A 377 10.11 -35.23 2.55
C GLY A 377 9.38 -34.62 3.76
N LYS A 378 9.99 -33.70 4.51
CA LYS A 378 9.34 -33.05 5.66
C LYS A 378 8.30 -32.01 5.24
N PRO A 379 7.22 -31.80 6.02
CA PRO A 379 6.29 -30.69 5.77
C PRO A 379 7.03 -29.35 5.77
N ARG A 380 6.82 -28.54 4.74
CA ARG A 380 7.32 -27.17 4.70
C ARG A 380 6.43 -26.32 5.60
N LYS A 381 7.01 -25.37 6.35
CA LYS A 381 6.21 -24.41 7.10
C LYS A 381 5.31 -23.60 6.15
N GLY A 382 4.06 -23.40 6.54
CA GLY A 382 3.09 -22.67 5.74
C GLY A 382 3.49 -21.20 5.60
N LYS A 383 3.24 -20.60 4.44
CA LYS A 383 3.49 -19.17 4.21
C LYS A 383 2.18 -18.41 4.05
N VAL A 384 2.24 -17.11 4.28
CA VAL A 384 1.17 -16.21 3.84
C VAL A 384 1.32 -15.88 2.36
N MET A 385 0.19 -15.73 1.68
CA MET A 385 0.11 -15.38 0.26
C MET A 385 -0.38 -13.96 0.10
N ILE A 386 0.36 -13.05 -0.52
CA ILE A 386 -0.15 -11.71 -0.79
C ILE A 386 -1.02 -11.77 -2.05
N LYS A 387 -2.30 -11.47 -1.92
CA LYS A 387 -3.27 -11.47 -3.05
C LYS A 387 -3.22 -10.13 -3.78
N LYS A 388 -2.29 -9.95 -4.72
CA LYS A 388 -2.05 -8.65 -5.39
C LYS A 388 -3.28 -8.04 -6.06
N LYS A 389 -4.24 -8.86 -6.50
CA LYS A 389 -5.50 -8.36 -7.08
C LYS A 389 -6.40 -7.62 -6.08
N ASP A 390 -6.22 -7.89 -4.78
CA ASP A 390 -7.10 -7.42 -3.70
C ASP A 390 -6.46 -6.27 -2.89
N ILE A 391 -5.14 -6.06 -3.01
CA ILE A 391 -4.38 -5.11 -2.16
C ILE A 391 -4.59 -3.65 -2.51
N ASP A 392 -5.08 -3.30 -3.70
CA ASP A 392 -5.22 -1.91 -4.16
C ASP A 392 -6.09 -1.04 -3.22
N ASN A 393 -6.99 -1.65 -2.45
CA ASN A 393 -7.82 -0.95 -1.46
C ASN A 393 -7.13 -0.74 -0.11
N PHE A 394 -5.92 -1.26 0.05
CA PHE A 394 -5.18 -1.34 1.32
C PHE A 394 -3.75 -0.78 1.19
N LEU A 395 -3.36 -0.34 0.00
CA LEU A 395 -2.06 0.31 -0.21
C LEU A 395 -2.00 1.62 0.54
N ILE A 396 -0.91 1.83 1.27
CA ILE A 396 -0.61 3.10 1.92
C ILE A 396 0.27 3.99 1.04
N TYR A 397 0.91 3.42 0.01
CA TYR A 397 1.67 4.16 -0.96
C TYR A 397 1.81 3.37 -2.27
N THR A 398 1.82 4.10 -3.39
CA THR A 398 2.04 3.55 -4.73
C THR A 398 2.76 4.58 -5.58
N LYS A 399 3.71 4.12 -6.39
CA LYS A 399 4.36 4.92 -7.42
C LYS A 399 4.69 4.03 -8.61
N SER A 400 4.46 4.53 -9.81
CA SER A 400 4.72 3.81 -11.04
C SER A 400 5.31 4.75 -12.06
N LEU A 401 6.14 4.23 -12.95
CA LEU A 401 6.48 4.94 -14.16
C LEU A 401 5.18 5.25 -14.91
N GLU A 402 4.99 6.50 -15.32
CA GLU A 402 3.95 6.80 -16.28
C GLU A 402 4.28 6.05 -17.56
N VAL A 403 3.58 4.93 -17.81
CA VAL A 403 3.55 4.36 -19.14
C VAL A 403 2.71 5.35 -19.94
N SER A 404 3.37 6.24 -20.68
CA SER A 404 2.72 7.05 -21.70
C SER A 404 1.85 6.11 -22.51
N LYS A 405 0.53 6.16 -22.28
CA LYS A 405 -0.42 5.50 -23.17
C LYS A 405 -0.23 6.23 -24.49
N VAL A 406 0.50 5.61 -25.41
CA VAL A 406 0.46 5.99 -26.82
C VAL A 406 -1.02 5.92 -27.18
N MET A 407 -1.61 7.10 -27.39
CA MET A 407 -3.02 7.26 -27.76
C MET A 407 -3.34 6.52 -29.04
#